data_AF-X1RWB2-F1
#
_entry.id   AF-X1RWB2-F1
#
_cell.length_a   1.000
_cell.length_b   1.000
_cell.length_c   1.000
_cell.angle_alpha   90.00
_cell.angle_beta   90.00
_cell.angle_gamma   90.00
#
_symmetry.space_group_name_H-M   'P 1'
#
loop_
_entity.id
_entity.type
_entity.pdbx_description
1 polymer ?
#
loop_
_entity_poly.entity_id
_entity_poly.type
_entity_poly.pdbx_seq_one_letter_code
_entity_poly.pdbx_strand_id
1 'polypeptide(L)' 'MQDKSLFIEFMGDSPMIRVLDYLLTERDLDFSITDMAENAGIGRATLYRIW' A
#
# COMPACT_ATOMS: atom_id res chain seq x y z
N MET A 1 -18.77 0.77 -5.49
CA MET A 1 -18.10 0.11 -4.36
C MET A 1 -16.68 -0.09 -4.85
N GLN A 2 -15.68 0.54 -4.24
CA GLN A 2 -14.30 0.39 -4.72
C GLN A 2 -13.90 -1.06 -4.45
N ASP A 3 -13.65 -1.83 -5.51
CA ASP A 3 -13.21 -3.22 -5.42
C ASP A 3 -11.93 -3.24 -4.59
N LYS A 4 -12.01 -3.79 -3.38
CA LYS A 4 -10.82 -4.07 -2.59
C LYS A 4 -10.03 -5.12 -3.33
N SER A 5 -8.71 -4.94 -3.44
CA SER A 5 -7.85 -5.97 -4.00
C SER A 5 -8.08 -7.30 -3.27
N LEU A 6 -8.15 -8.39 -4.04
CA LEU A 6 -8.27 -9.75 -3.53
C LEU A 6 -7.17 -10.06 -2.51
N PHE A 7 -6.00 -9.41 -2.67
CA PHE A 7 -4.89 -9.53 -1.73
C PHE A 7 -5.24 -8.96 -0.35
N ILE A 8 -5.85 -7.77 -0.29
CA ILE A 8 -6.31 -7.15 0.97
C ILE A 8 -7.46 -7.96 1.58
N GLU A 9 -8.37 -8.49 0.76
CA GLU A 9 -9.48 -9.33 1.25
C GLU A 9 -8.97 -10.61 1.92
N PHE A 10 -7.95 -11.26 1.34
CA PHE A 10 -7.40 -12.49 1.86
C PHE A 10 -6.45 -12.29 3.05
N MET A 11 -5.59 -11.27 2.99
CA MET A 11 -4.54 -11.02 3.99
C MET A 11 -5.01 -10.13 5.15
N GLY A 12 -6.14 -9.43 4.97
CA GLY A 12 -6.69 -8.48 5.93
C GLY A 12 -6.22 -7.04 5.70
N ASP A 13 -6.99 -6.10 6.26
CA ASP A 13 -6.80 -4.67 6.06
C ASP A 13 -5.81 -4.09 7.09
N SER A 14 -4.52 -4.13 6.77
CA SER A 14 -3.46 -3.50 7.59
C SER A 14 -2.56 -2.58 6.77
N PRO A 15 -1.90 -1.59 7.40
CA PRO A 15 -1.02 -0.66 6.68
C PRO A 15 0.08 -1.35 5.87
N MET A 16 0.66 -2.43 6.39
CA MET A 16 1.67 -3.21 5.68
C MET A 16 1.08 -3.93 4.46
N ILE A 17 -0.11 -4.52 4.58
CA ILE A 17 -0.77 -5.22 3.47
C ILE A 17 -1.16 -4.24 2.36
N ARG A 18 -1.62 -3.03 2.69
CA ARG A 18 -1.90 -1.99 1.68
C ARG A 18 -0.66 -1.55 0.90
N VAL A 19 0.48 -1.45 1.59
CA VAL A 19 1.77 -1.15 0.94
C VAL A 19 2.18 -2.28 0.01
N LEU A 20 2.04 -3.54 0.45
CA LEU A 20 2.33 -4.70 -0.39
C LEU A 20 1.39 -4.80 -1.59
N ASP A 21 0.11 -4.51 -1.40
CA ASP A 21 -0.88 -4.47 -2.49
C ASP A 21 -0.50 -3.44 -3.56
N TYR A 22 -0.07 -2.26 -3.13
CA TYR A 22 0.44 -1.22 -4.02
C TYR A 22 1.69 -1.69 -4.78
N LEU A 23 2.66 -2.29 -4.09
CA LEU A 23 3.90 -2.80 -4.71
C LEU A 23 3.67 -3.99 -5.67
N LEU A 24 2.61 -4.76 -5.47
CA LEU A 24 2.24 -5.86 -6.37
C LEU A 24 1.49 -5.35 -7.61
N THR A 25 0.79 -4.23 -7.48
CA THR A 25 -0.01 -3.63 -8.55
C THR A 25 0.85 -2.73 -9.44
N GLU A 26 1.63 -1.83 -8.82
CA GLU A 26 2.52 -0.93 -9.55
C GLU A 26 3.88 -1.58 -9.80
N ARG A 27 4.16 -1.75 -11.09
CA ARG A 27 5.43 -2.33 -11.57
C ARG A 27 6.48 -1.28 -11.90
N ASP A 28 6.15 0.00 -11.75
CA ASP A 28 7.10 1.07 -11.91
C ASP A 28 8.02 1.11 -10.68
N LEU A 29 9.31 0.92 -10.94
CA LEU A 29 10.35 0.77 -9.91
C LEU A 29 10.68 2.09 -9.18
N ASP A 30 10.25 3.23 -9.73
CA ASP A 30 10.55 4.56 -9.21
C ASP A 30 9.28 5.22 -8.63
N PHE A 31 8.90 4.84 -7.42
CA PHE A 31 7.89 5.54 -6.63
C PHE A 31 8.55 6.38 -5.53
N SER A 32 8.01 7.56 -5.22
CA SER A 32 8.42 8.27 -4.02
C SER A 32 7.71 7.71 -2.79
N ILE A 33 8.29 7.91 -1.60
CA ILE A 33 7.65 7.56 -0.31
C ILE A 33 6.31 8.27 -0.15
N THR A 34 6.17 9.48 -0.71
CA THR A 34 4.91 10.24 -0.69
C THR A 34 3.87 9.56 -1.57
N ASP A 35 4.23 9.21 -2.81
CA ASP A 35 3.31 8.54 -3.74
C ASP A 35 2.85 7.19 -3.19
N MET A 36 3.77 6.42 -2.59
CA MET A 36 3.40 5.15 -1.95
C MET A 36 2.42 5.37 -0.79
N ALA A 37 2.68 6.34 0.08
CA ALA A 37 1.81 6.61 1.22
C ALA A 37 0.39 7.01 0.77
N GLU A 38 0.29 7.86 -0.25
CA GLU A 38 -0.98 8.31 -0.83
C GLU A 38 -1.72 7.16 -1.51
N ASN A 39 -1.06 6.40 -2.38
CA ASN A 39 -1.68 5.29 -3.11
C ASN A 39 -2.05 4.10 -2.22
N ALA A 40 -1.23 3.80 -1.19
CA ALA A 40 -1.56 2.79 -0.19
C ALA A 40 -2.57 3.29 0.86
N GLY A 41 -2.99 4.56 0.83
CA GLY A 41 -3.95 5.12 1.76
C GLY A 41 -3.49 5.07 3.22
N ILE A 42 -2.19 5.32 3.47
CA ILE A 42 -1.58 5.33 4.80
C ILE A 42 -0.82 6.63 5.06
N GLY A 43 -0.65 7.00 6.33
CA GLY A 43 0.18 8.15 6.68
C GLY A 43 1.67 7.88 6.48
N ARG A 44 2.44 8.88 6.04
CA ARG A 44 3.90 8.79 5.88
C ARG A 44 4.62 8.30 7.14
N ALA A 45 4.20 8.76 8.33
CA ALA A 45 4.76 8.31 9.60
C ALA A 45 4.55 6.80 9.86
N THR A 46 3.44 6.24 9.40
CA THR A 46 3.17 4.79 9.48
C THR A 46 4.07 4.04 8.51
N LEU A 47 4.26 4.57 7.29
CA LEU A 47 5.18 3.99 6.32
C LEU A 47 6.62 3.95 6.86
N TYR A 48 7.09 5.04 7.50
CA TYR A 48 8.39 5.09 8.19
C TYR A 48 8.52 4.14 9.39
N ARG A 49 7.44 3.57 9.93
CA ARG A 49 7.50 2.54 10.97
C ARG A 49 7.53 1.12 10.42
N ILE A 50 7.11 0.93 9.17
CA ILE A 50 7.11 -0.36 8.47
C ILE A 50 8.49 -0.64 7.87
N TRP A 51 9.18 0.42 7.41
CA TRP A 51 10.57 0.40 6.99
C TRP A 51 11.53 0.49 8.18
#